data_AF-M4BSK1-F1
#
_entry.id   AF-M4BSK1-F1
#
_cell.length_a   1.000
_cell.length_b   1.000
_cell.length_c   1.000
_cell.angle_alpha   90.00
_cell.angle_beta   90.00
_cell.angle_gamma   90.00
#
_symmetry.space_group_name_H-M   'P 1'
#
loop_
_entity.id
_entity.type
_entity.pdbx_description
1 polymer ?
#
loop_
_entity_poly.entity_id
_entity_poly.type
_entity_poly.pdbx_seq_one_letter_code
_entity_poly.pdbx_strand_id
1 'polypeptide(L)'
;MQYAYHNVLLNCFANQQNVKNSRVTSTRVLAQGYRQLLALSTSQELASALYLTASQLAPPYEGVELQFGTKSFIKILKQFEVQLEENVDSTQTLEQVLVSFSDYGLAMQSLLDNGRVAFPTIEATEKVLCIQTVHAELMAIAQDEGAGSSARKQQRALKLLQQCSQHTANWEQCS
;
A
#
# COMPACT_ATOMS: atom_id res chain seq x y z
N MET A 1 23.67 -1.77 -4.41
CA MET A 1 23.24 -2.97 -3.65
C MET A 1 22.06 -2.73 -2.70
N GLN A 2 21.69 -1.50 -2.32
CA GLN A 2 20.62 -1.25 -1.33
C GLN A 2 19.18 -1.48 -1.88
N TYR A 3 19.00 -1.53 -3.20
CA TYR A 3 17.70 -1.61 -3.87
C TYR A 3 17.10 -3.02 -4.03
N ALA A 4 17.90 -4.08 -3.84
CA ALA A 4 17.42 -5.46 -4.05
C ALA A 4 16.56 -6.01 -2.89
N TYR A 5 16.64 -5.40 -1.70
CA TYR A 5 16.21 -6.06 -0.45
C TYR A 5 14.87 -5.57 0.09
N HIS A 6 14.41 -4.39 -0.31
CA HIS A 6 13.04 -3.91 -0.03
C HIS A 6 11.97 -4.85 -0.63
N ASN A 7 12.30 -5.46 -1.77
CA ASN A 7 11.48 -6.43 -2.48
C ASN A 7 11.17 -7.70 -1.67
N VAL A 8 12.01 -8.06 -0.68
CA VAL A 8 11.81 -9.31 0.08
C VAL A 8 10.54 -9.24 0.91
N LEU A 9 10.28 -8.13 1.61
CA LEU A 9 9.11 -8.03 2.48
C LEU A 9 7.81 -7.82 1.70
N LEU A 10 7.85 -7.02 0.62
CA LEU A 10 6.73 -6.93 -0.32
C LEU A 10 6.40 -8.30 -0.94
N ASN A 11 7.42 -9.07 -1.33
CA ASN A 11 7.25 -10.46 -1.77
C ASN A 11 6.79 -11.38 -0.64
N CYS A 12 7.19 -11.16 0.61
CA CYS A 12 6.67 -11.93 1.74
C CYS A 12 5.17 -11.68 1.93
N PHE A 13 4.71 -10.44 1.85
CA PHE A 13 3.28 -10.10 1.95
C PHE A 13 2.47 -10.66 0.77
N ALA A 14 2.96 -10.51 -0.47
CA ALA A 14 2.32 -11.08 -1.65
C ALA A 14 2.27 -12.62 -1.61
N ASN A 15 3.36 -13.24 -1.15
CA ASN A 15 3.41 -14.70 -0.99
C ASN A 15 2.54 -15.18 0.18
N GLN A 16 2.37 -14.39 1.25
CA GLN A 16 1.52 -14.77 2.38
C GLN A 16 0.04 -14.92 2.01
N GLN A 17 -0.48 -14.12 1.07
CA GLN A 17 -1.83 -14.31 0.55
C GLN A 17 -1.96 -15.58 -0.32
N ASN A 18 -0.88 -16.00 -0.99
CA ASN A 18 -0.85 -17.19 -1.84
C ASN A 18 -0.47 -18.49 -1.09
N VAL A 19 0.07 -18.40 0.13
CA VAL A 19 0.42 -19.58 0.93
C VAL A 19 -0.86 -20.20 1.51
N LYS A 20 -1.35 -21.24 0.84
CA LYS A 20 -2.43 -22.10 1.33
C LYS A 20 -2.11 -22.64 2.73
N ASN A 21 -2.84 -22.14 3.73
CA ASN A 21 -3.24 -22.79 4.99
C ASN A 21 -2.17 -23.52 5.81
N SER A 22 -0.93 -23.02 5.91
CA SER A 22 -0.02 -23.49 6.96
C SER A 22 0.62 -22.34 7.69
N ARG A 23 0.17 -22.13 8.93
CA ARG A 23 0.74 -21.16 9.89
C ARG A 23 2.25 -21.27 9.99
N VAL A 24 2.78 -22.50 9.91
CA VAL A 24 4.22 -22.79 9.96
C VAL A 24 4.94 -22.20 8.75
N THR A 25 4.37 -22.33 7.56
CA THR A 25 4.95 -21.78 6.33
C THR A 25 4.94 -20.26 6.36
N SER A 26 3.82 -19.63 6.74
CA SER A 26 3.74 -18.17 6.87
C SER A 26 4.73 -17.62 7.89
N THR A 27 4.88 -18.31 9.03
CA THR A 27 5.86 -17.93 10.07
C THR A 27 7.30 -18.07 9.55
N ARG A 28 7.60 -19.13 8.79
CA ARG A 28 8.93 -19.34 8.21
C ARG A 28 9.30 -18.24 7.21
N VAL A 29 8.37 -17.86 6.34
CA VAL A 29 8.55 -16.78 5.36
C VAL A 29 8.82 -15.45 6.07
N LEU A 30 8.00 -15.08 7.06
CA LEU A 30 8.22 -13.87 7.86
C LEU A 30 9.57 -13.89 8.59
N ALA A 31 9.89 -15.00 9.27
CA ALA A 31 11.14 -15.14 10.01
C ALA A 31 12.37 -15.08 9.09
N GLN A 32 12.27 -15.52 7.84
CA GLN A 32 13.32 -15.35 6.84
C GLN A 32 13.47 -13.88 6.43
N GLY A 33 12.36 -13.18 6.17
CA GLY A 33 12.35 -11.75 5.87
C GLY A 33 12.98 -10.90 6.98
N TYR A 34 12.60 -11.14 8.25
CA TYR A 34 13.20 -10.41 9.38
C TYR A 34 14.67 -10.72 9.61
N ARG A 35 15.12 -11.97 9.39
CA ARG A 35 16.55 -12.31 9.50
C ARG A 35 17.40 -11.57 8.47
N GLN A 36 16.87 -11.35 7.27
CA GLN A 36 17.54 -10.55 6.25
C GLN A 36 17.58 -9.06 6.63
N LEU A 37 16.52 -8.52 7.23
CA LEU A 37 16.54 -7.16 7.77
C LEU A 37 17.51 -7.01 8.95
N LEU A 38 17.59 -8.00 9.85
CA LEU A 38 18.51 -8.00 10.99
C LEU A 38 19.99 -8.02 10.56
N ALA A 39 20.28 -8.55 9.37
CA ALA A 39 21.62 -8.50 8.80
C ALA A 39 22.00 -7.09 8.30
N LEU A 40 21.06 -6.14 8.28
CA LEU A 40 21.25 -4.75 7.87
C LEU A 40 21.24 -3.85 9.11
N SER A 41 22.19 -2.93 9.17
CA SER A 41 22.61 -2.22 10.39
C SER A 41 21.61 -1.21 11.00
N THR A 42 20.35 -1.17 10.54
CA THR A 42 19.39 -0.14 10.96
C THR A 42 18.22 -0.73 11.75
N SER A 43 18.28 -0.62 13.07
CA SER A 43 17.23 -1.08 14.01
C SER A 43 15.83 -0.53 13.69
N GLN A 44 15.77 0.67 13.09
CA GLN A 44 14.52 1.35 12.73
C GLN A 44 13.77 0.69 11.57
N GLU A 45 14.48 0.07 10.62
CA GLU A 45 13.83 -0.59 9.48
C GLU A 45 13.13 -1.88 9.92
N LEU A 46 13.74 -2.61 10.85
CA LEU A 46 13.12 -3.77 11.48
C LEU A 46 11.87 -3.39 12.28
N ALA A 47 11.95 -2.32 13.09
CA ALA A 47 10.80 -1.84 13.85
C ALA A 47 9.64 -1.45 12.91
N SER A 48 9.94 -0.72 11.85
CA SER A 48 8.97 -0.34 10.81
C SER A 48 8.32 -1.57 10.16
N ALA A 49 9.14 -2.57 9.80
CA ALA A 49 8.64 -3.82 9.23
C ALA A 49 7.72 -4.57 10.19
N LEU A 50 8.08 -4.68 11.47
CA LEU A 50 7.28 -5.35 12.49
C LEU A 50 5.91 -4.68 12.67
N TYR A 51 5.87 -3.35 12.76
CA TYR A 51 4.62 -2.60 12.85
C TYR A 51 3.73 -2.85 11.62
N LEU A 52 4.25 -2.69 10.41
CA LEU A 52 3.48 -2.93 9.19
C LEU A 52 2.97 -4.37 9.08
N THR A 53 3.80 -5.37 9.41
CA THR A 53 3.37 -6.78 9.41
C THR A 53 2.31 -7.11 10.45
N ALA A 54 2.26 -6.35 11.55
CA ALA A 54 1.23 -6.47 12.58
C ALA A 54 -0.02 -5.64 12.25
N SER A 55 -0.06 -4.97 11.09
CA SER A 55 -1.10 -4.01 10.71
C SER A 55 -1.27 -2.89 11.74
N GLN A 56 -0.16 -2.46 12.36
CA GLN A 56 -0.10 -1.38 13.34
C GLN A 56 0.87 -0.30 12.84
N LEU A 57 0.69 0.94 13.30
CA LEU A 57 1.61 2.04 13.00
C LEU A 57 2.44 2.43 14.22
N ALA A 58 1.88 2.27 15.41
CA ALA A 58 2.50 2.54 16.69
C ALA A 58 1.96 1.54 17.75
N PRO A 59 2.57 1.47 18.95
CA PRO A 59 2.02 0.71 20.06
C PRO A 59 0.57 1.12 20.40
N PRO A 60 -0.31 0.18 20.82
CA PRO A 60 -1.72 0.47 21.07
C PRO A 60 -1.98 1.58 22.10
N TYR A 61 -1.08 1.75 23.08
CA TYR A 61 -1.21 2.76 24.13
C TYR A 61 -0.93 4.18 23.64
N GLU A 62 -0.33 4.36 22.45
CA GLU A 62 -0.11 5.68 21.86
C GLU A 62 -1.36 6.21 21.13
N GLY A 63 -2.38 5.36 20.94
CA GLY A 63 -3.67 5.78 20.36
C GLY A 63 -3.59 6.25 18.90
N VAL A 64 -2.51 5.93 18.20
CA VAL A 64 -2.31 6.33 16.80
C VAL A 64 -3.19 5.49 15.89
N GLU A 65 -4.13 6.17 15.21
CA GLU A 65 -4.97 5.57 14.19
C GLU A 65 -4.83 6.34 12.87
N LEU A 66 -4.81 5.63 11.74
CA LEU A 66 -4.76 6.27 10.41
C LEU A 66 -5.99 7.16 10.15
N GLN A 67 -7.11 6.92 10.88
CA GLN A 67 -8.39 7.63 10.78
C GLN A 67 -8.82 7.84 9.31
N PHE A 68 -8.60 6.82 8.49
CA PHE A 68 -8.81 6.88 7.04
C PHE A 68 -10.03 6.03 6.68
N GLY A 69 -11.21 6.64 6.76
CA GLY A 69 -12.47 5.94 6.50
C GLY A 69 -12.75 5.71 5.01
N THR A 70 -13.69 4.80 4.72
CA THR A 70 -14.13 4.42 3.37
C THR A 70 -14.45 5.61 2.47
N LYS A 71 -15.11 6.65 3.00
CA LYS A 71 -15.47 7.86 2.24
C LYS A 71 -14.24 8.64 1.77
N SER A 72 -13.16 8.67 2.55
CA SER A 72 -11.90 9.31 2.17
C SER A 72 -11.17 8.48 1.10
N PHE A 73 -11.26 7.15 1.19
CA PHE A 73 -10.68 6.25 0.19
C PHE A 73 -11.37 6.37 -1.17
N ILE A 74 -12.70 6.37 -1.21
CA ILE A 74 -13.48 6.62 -2.44
C ILE A 74 -13.07 7.94 -3.10
N LYS A 75 -12.90 9.01 -2.31
CA LYS A 75 -12.48 10.33 -2.82
C LYS A 75 -11.11 10.31 -3.48
N ILE A 76 -10.18 9.50 -2.98
CA ILE A 76 -8.87 9.30 -3.61
C ILE A 76 -9.04 8.53 -4.92
N LEU A 77 -9.78 7.42 -4.89
CA LEU A 77 -9.95 6.58 -6.07
C LEU A 77 -10.60 7.31 -7.26
N LYS A 78 -11.55 8.22 -6.99
CA LYS A 78 -12.14 9.10 -8.01
C LYS A 78 -11.11 9.98 -8.71
N GLN A 79 -9.97 10.29 -8.10
CA GLN A 79 -8.90 11.08 -8.75
C GLN A 79 -8.08 10.25 -9.73
N PHE A 80 -8.16 8.92 -9.65
CA PHE A 80 -7.48 7.99 -10.54
C PHE A 80 -8.45 7.32 -11.54
N GLU A 81 -9.74 7.65 -11.46
CA GLU A 81 -10.76 7.13 -12.37
C GLU A 81 -10.49 7.63 -13.78
N VAL A 82 -10.30 6.69 -14.71
CA VAL A 82 -10.16 7.00 -16.13
C VAL A 82 -11.55 7.07 -16.73
N GLN A 83 -11.88 8.17 -17.40
CA GLN A 83 -13.09 8.23 -18.22
C GLN A 83 -12.90 7.29 -19.41
N LEU A 84 -13.35 6.04 -19.25
CA LEU A 84 -13.47 5.11 -20.36
C LEU A 84 -14.55 5.66 -21.30
N GLU A 85 -14.15 6.01 -22.52
CA GLU A 85 -15.05 6.49 -23.57
C GLU A 85 -16.19 5.48 -23.81
N GLU A 86 -17.39 5.85 -23.39
CA GLU A 86 -18.75 5.50 -23.85
C GLU A 86 -19.14 4.05 -24.23
N ASN A 87 -18.31 3.01 -24.10
CA ASN A 87 -18.63 1.69 -24.68
C ASN A 87 -18.56 0.48 -23.75
N VAL A 88 -18.58 0.66 -22.43
CA VAL A 88 -18.88 -0.44 -21.52
C VAL A 88 -19.99 -0.03 -20.59
N ASP A 89 -21.12 -0.71 -20.75
CA ASP A 89 -22.29 -0.81 -19.88
C ASP A 89 -21.92 -0.84 -18.39
N SER A 90 -21.61 0.33 -17.85
CA SER A 90 -21.11 0.51 -16.48
C SER A 90 -22.18 1.18 -15.65
N THR A 91 -23.32 0.51 -15.56
CA THR A 91 -24.43 0.87 -14.65
C THR A 91 -24.02 0.91 -13.16
N GLN A 92 -22.82 0.41 -12.82
CA GLN A 92 -22.27 0.44 -11.47
C GLN A 92 -21.23 1.55 -11.26
N THR A 93 -21.56 2.48 -10.36
CA THR A 93 -20.66 3.51 -9.81
C THR A 93 -19.47 2.88 -9.09
N LEU A 94 -18.33 3.58 -9.03
CA LEU A 94 -17.14 3.15 -8.28
C LEU A 94 -17.47 2.78 -6.81
N GLU A 95 -18.43 3.49 -6.22
CA GLU A 95 -18.93 3.23 -4.86
C GLU A 95 -19.64 1.88 -4.76
N GLN A 96 -20.46 1.50 -5.75
CA GLN A 96 -21.14 0.20 -5.79
C GLN A 96 -20.14 -0.95 -5.99
N VAL A 97 -19.11 -0.74 -6.80
CA VAL A 97 -18.03 -1.72 -6.95
C VAL A 97 -17.33 -1.91 -5.61
N LEU A 98 -16.90 -0.84 -4.93
CA LEU A 98 -16.20 -0.95 -3.65
C LEU A 98 -17.05 -1.61 -2.54
N VAL A 99 -18.36 -1.39 -2.52
CA VAL A 99 -19.27 -2.07 -1.58
C VAL A 99 -19.47 -3.55 -1.91
N SER A 100 -19.31 -3.95 -3.18
CA SER A 100 -19.45 -5.35 -3.60
C SER A 100 -18.28 -6.25 -3.15
N PHE A 101 -17.14 -5.67 -2.78
CA PHE A 101 -15.99 -6.39 -2.26
C PHE A 101 -15.93 -6.32 -0.74
N SER A 102 -15.55 -7.43 -0.10
CA SER A 102 -15.27 -7.48 1.34
C SER A 102 -13.92 -6.86 1.71
N ASP A 103 -13.02 -6.69 0.73
CA ASP A 103 -11.67 -6.17 0.90
C ASP A 103 -11.37 -5.10 -0.16
N TYR A 104 -10.96 -3.92 0.31
CA TYR A 104 -10.60 -2.78 -0.54
C TYR A 104 -9.35 -3.05 -1.39
N GLY A 105 -8.43 -3.91 -0.95
CA GLY A 105 -7.28 -4.34 -1.74
C GLY A 105 -7.69 -5.13 -2.98
N LEU A 106 -8.63 -6.07 -2.82
CA LEU A 106 -9.19 -6.84 -3.94
C LEU A 106 -10.01 -5.97 -4.87
N ALA A 107 -10.81 -5.06 -4.31
CA ALA A 107 -11.58 -4.10 -5.09
C ALA A 107 -10.65 -3.21 -5.94
N MET A 108 -9.54 -2.75 -5.35
CA MET A 108 -8.56 -1.94 -6.04
C MET A 108 -7.86 -2.70 -7.17
N GLN A 109 -7.45 -3.94 -6.91
CA GLN A 109 -6.87 -4.80 -7.95
C GLN A 109 -7.84 -5.00 -9.11
N SER A 110 -9.11 -5.28 -8.82
CA SER A 110 -10.14 -5.42 -9.85
C SER A 110 -10.38 -4.13 -10.64
N LEU A 111 -10.31 -2.96 -10.00
CA LEU A 111 -10.44 -1.66 -10.68
C LEU A 111 -9.25 -1.37 -11.61
N LEU A 112 -8.04 -1.77 -11.21
CA LEU A 112 -6.83 -1.66 -12.03
C LEU A 112 -6.88 -2.63 -13.21
N ASP A 113 -7.21 -3.90 -12.97
CA ASP A 113 -7.27 -4.94 -14.00
C ASP A 113 -8.33 -4.61 -15.08
N ASN A 114 -9.44 -4.01 -14.67
CA ASN A 114 -10.51 -3.57 -15.57
C ASN A 114 -10.22 -2.22 -16.25
N GLY A 115 -9.08 -1.58 -15.98
CA GLY A 115 -8.70 -0.29 -16.55
C GLY A 115 -9.60 0.88 -16.15
N ARG A 116 -10.47 0.70 -15.14
CA ARG A 116 -11.32 1.78 -14.60
C ARG A 116 -10.53 2.81 -13.81
N VAL A 117 -9.45 2.36 -13.19
CA VAL A 117 -8.53 3.21 -12.44
C VAL A 117 -7.14 3.06 -13.04
N ALA A 118 -6.46 4.18 -13.30
CA ALA A 118 -5.08 4.19 -13.73
C ALA A 118 -4.27 5.14 -12.84
N PHE A 119 -3.14 4.65 -12.35
CA PHE A 119 -2.20 5.51 -11.65
C PHE A 119 -1.37 6.28 -12.69
N PRO A 120 -1.31 7.62 -12.60
CA PRO A 120 -0.48 8.41 -13.49
C PRO A 120 1.00 8.06 -13.25
N THR A 121 1.73 7.86 -14.34
CA THR A 121 3.18 7.64 -14.30
C THR A 121 3.87 8.94 -13.87
N ILE A 122 4.23 9.06 -12.60
CA ILE A 122 5.17 10.08 -12.13
C ILE A 122 6.52 9.87 -12.83
N GLU A 123 7.19 10.93 -13.27
CA GLU A 123 8.53 10.81 -13.86
C GLU A 123 9.51 10.12 -12.89
N ALA A 124 10.36 9.25 -13.45
CA ALA A 124 11.21 8.25 -12.78
C ALA A 124 12.33 8.81 -11.86
N THR A 125 12.16 10.02 -11.32
CA THR A 125 13.13 10.67 -10.42
C THR A 125 12.77 10.54 -8.95
N GLU A 126 11.59 10.00 -8.60
CA GLU A 126 11.21 9.81 -7.20
C GLU A 126 11.90 8.59 -6.57
N LYS A 127 12.42 8.83 -5.36
CA LYS A 127 13.14 7.89 -4.50
C LYS A 127 12.37 6.57 -4.36
N VAL A 128 13.06 5.45 -4.59
CA VAL A 128 12.52 4.09 -4.36
C VAL A 128 11.90 4.03 -2.96
N LEU A 129 10.61 3.68 -2.89
CA LEU A 129 9.93 3.44 -1.62
C LEU A 129 10.70 2.39 -0.83
N CYS A 130 10.96 2.66 0.44
CA CYS A 130 11.50 1.69 1.39
C CYS A 130 10.54 1.53 2.58
N ILE A 131 10.68 0.45 3.36
CA ILE A 131 9.74 0.09 4.43
C ILE A 131 9.63 1.22 5.44
N GLN A 132 10.78 1.80 5.79
CA GLN A 132 10.87 2.95 6.68
C GLN A 132 10.12 4.17 6.12
N THR A 133 10.21 4.42 4.82
CA THR A 133 9.52 5.55 4.18
C THR A 133 8.01 5.31 4.15
N VAL A 134 7.56 4.10 3.83
CA VAL A 134 6.13 3.73 3.88
C VAL A 134 5.59 3.88 5.30
N HIS A 135 6.29 3.35 6.30
CA HIS A 135 5.89 3.45 7.71
C HIS A 135 5.83 4.92 8.16
N ALA A 136 6.84 5.73 7.82
CA ALA A 136 6.89 7.15 8.15
C ALA A 136 5.77 7.96 7.47
N GLU A 137 5.45 7.70 6.19
CA GLU A 137 4.36 8.39 5.50
C GLU A 137 2.99 8.00 6.06
N LEU A 138 2.77 6.71 6.37
CA LEU A 138 1.54 6.27 7.05
C LEU A 138 1.42 6.90 8.44
N MET A 139 2.53 7.02 9.17
CA MET A 139 2.55 7.73 10.44
C MET A 139 2.20 9.21 10.27
N ALA A 140 2.78 9.88 9.29
CA ALA A 140 2.49 11.28 9.01
C ALA A 140 1.01 11.49 8.63
N ILE A 141 0.39 10.55 7.92
CA ILE A 141 -1.06 10.57 7.63
C ILE A 141 -1.87 10.40 8.92
N ALA A 142 -1.49 9.46 9.79
CA ALA A 142 -2.21 9.22 11.04
C ALA A 142 -2.17 10.43 11.98
N GLN A 143 -1.00 11.06 12.14
CA GLN A 143 -0.77 12.19 13.05
C GLN A 143 -1.22 13.55 12.50
N ASP A 144 -1.62 13.65 11.23
CA ASP A 144 -2.06 14.93 10.66
C ASP A 144 -3.42 15.34 11.26
N GLU A 145 -3.46 16.42 12.03
CA GLU A 145 -4.65 16.92 12.71
C GLU A 145 -4.90 18.41 12.43
N GLY A 146 -6.07 18.90 12.83
CA GLY A 146 -6.47 20.30 12.67
C GLY A 146 -7.15 20.64 11.35
N ALA A 147 -7.36 21.94 11.11
CA ALA A 147 -8.08 22.43 9.95
C ALA A 147 -7.38 22.03 8.64
N GLY A 148 -8.15 21.44 7.71
CA GLY A 148 -7.63 20.96 6.42
C GLY A 148 -6.85 19.63 6.48
N SER A 149 -6.77 18.96 7.64
CA SER A 149 -6.08 17.67 7.78
C SER A 149 -6.62 16.63 6.80
N SER A 150 -7.94 16.56 6.60
CA SER A 150 -8.55 15.62 5.65
C SER A 150 -8.02 15.77 4.23
N ALA A 151 -7.75 16.99 3.76
CA ALA A 151 -7.24 17.23 2.40
C ALA A 151 -5.76 16.87 2.29
N ARG A 152 -4.97 17.22 3.31
CA ARG A 152 -3.53 16.87 3.36
C ARG A 152 -3.31 15.37 3.48
N LYS A 153 -4.09 14.67 4.33
CA LYS A 153 -4.10 13.20 4.42
C LYS A 153 -4.40 12.57 3.06
N GLN A 154 -5.39 13.10 2.34
CA GLN A 154 -5.74 12.61 1.00
C GLN A 154 -4.59 12.80 0.01
N GLN A 155 -3.95 13.97 -0.01
CA GLN A 155 -2.82 14.24 -0.90
C GLN A 155 -1.61 13.34 -0.60
N ARG A 156 -1.29 13.13 0.68
CA ARG A 156 -0.20 12.21 1.10
C ARG A 156 -0.50 10.77 0.70
N ALA A 157 -1.72 10.29 0.96
CA ALA A 157 -2.14 8.94 0.58
C ALA A 157 -2.13 8.75 -0.96
N LEU A 158 -2.56 9.76 -1.72
CA LEU A 158 -2.50 9.75 -3.18
C LEU A 158 -1.05 9.61 -3.68
N LYS A 159 -0.14 10.40 -3.13
CA LYS A 159 1.29 10.34 -3.48
C LYS A 159 1.89 8.97 -3.15
N LEU A 160 1.58 8.44 -1.96
CA LEU A 160 2.06 7.13 -1.54
C LEU A 160 1.58 6.02 -2.49
N LEU A 161 0.31 6.03 -2.89
CA LEU A 161 -0.27 5.06 -3.83
C LEU A 161 0.38 5.12 -5.22
N GLN A 162 0.64 6.31 -5.75
CA GLN A 162 1.33 6.48 -7.04
C GLN A 162 2.76 5.92 -6.98
N GLN A 163 3.46 6.11 -5.88
CA GLN A 163 4.80 5.55 -5.70
C GLN A 163 4.77 4.02 -5.60
N CYS A 164 3.74 3.45 -4.95
CA CYS A 164 3.55 2.01 -4.86
C CYS A 164 3.32 1.38 -6.24
N SER A 165 2.50 2.01 -7.10
CA SER A 165 2.15 1.45 -8.42
C SER A 165 3.33 1.37 -9.38
N GLN A 166 4.28 2.30 -9.28
CA GLN A 166 5.50 2.28 -10.10
C GLN A 166 6.46 1.18 -9.69
N HIS A 167 6.59 0.97 -8.39
CA HIS A 167 7.40 -0.12 -7.86
C HIS A 167 6.83 -1.48 -8.31
N THR A 168 5.50 -1.60 -8.39
CA THR A 168 4.82 -2.78 -8.97
C THR A 168 4.75 -2.79 -10.50
N ALA A 169 5.31 -1.84 -11.23
CA ALA A 169 5.43 -1.93 -12.69
C ALA A 169 6.85 -2.31 -13.13
N ASN A 170 7.85 -1.89 -12.35
CA ASN A 170 9.26 -2.13 -12.65
C ASN A 170 9.77 -3.55 -12.30
N TRP A 171 8.99 -4.39 -11.61
CA TRP A 171 9.43 -5.75 -11.23
C TRP A 171 9.33 -6.77 -12.37
N GLU A 172 8.41 -6.59 -13.33
CA GLU A 172 8.31 -7.46 -14.51
C GLU A 172 9.53 -7.31 -15.44
N GLN A 173 10.25 -6.18 -15.36
CA GLN A 173 11.44 -5.90 -16.18
C GLN A 173 12.75 -6.40 -15.57
N CYS A 174 12.73 -6.95 -14.35
CA CYS A 174 13.90 -7.49 -13.65
C CYS A 174 13.85 -9.00 -13.40
N SER A 175 12.89 -9.72 -14.02
CA SER A 175 12.87 -11.19 -14.13
C SER A 175 13.54 -11.63 -15.43
#